data_AF-A0A1F0FUY6-F1
#
_entry.id   AF-A0A1F0FUY6-F1
#
_cell.length_a   1.000
_cell.length_b   1.000
_cell.length_c   1.000
_cell.angle_alpha   90.00
_cell.angle_beta   90.00
_cell.angle_gamma   90.00
#
_symmetry.space_group_name_H-M   'P 1'
#
loop_
_entity.id
_entity.type
_entity.pdbx_description
1 polymer ?
#
loop_
_entity_poly.entity_id
_entity_poly.type
_entity_poly.pdbx_seq_one_letter_code
_entity_poly.pdbx_strand_id
1 'polypeptide(L)'
;MAVLAVVMALTACNGKDKPNGKLEQGAMLYINVKNGNLKSMDVRATDNKDGLLTPREIVEQAGMFLFTHPDGKKNSNISILPEQKDLENERIKMWGEQVIHADGTLNEYFITLRDVRILAPNKLDKDGNMLPEDNVVGYIPNEVMERAEKEIRKEYAAGNYDKVYKLFQDAYTATPINLEMWEALQKEGKQ
;
A
#
# COMPACT_ATOMS: atom_id res chain seq x y z
N MET A 1 -3.77 61.28 20.89
CA MET A 1 -3.58 60.06 20.07
C MET A 1 -3.03 58.98 20.99
N ALA A 2 -3.83 57.98 21.34
CA ALA A 2 -3.40 56.84 22.14
C ALA A 2 -3.54 55.60 21.25
N VAL A 3 -2.42 54.95 20.95
CA VAL A 3 -2.36 53.70 20.17
C VAL A 3 -2.73 52.57 21.12
N LEU A 4 -3.90 51.98 20.91
CA LEU A 4 -4.36 50.80 21.63
C LEU A 4 -3.66 49.57 21.00
N ALA A 5 -2.60 49.09 21.64
CA ALA A 5 -1.97 47.82 21.28
C ALA A 5 -2.85 46.67 21.79
N VAL A 6 -3.64 46.07 20.90
CA VAL A 6 -4.36 44.83 21.19
C VAL A 6 -3.35 43.69 21.22
N VAL A 7 -2.95 43.28 22.41
CA VAL A 7 -2.22 42.04 22.64
C VAL A 7 -3.22 40.89 22.42
N MET A 8 -3.16 40.24 21.26
CA MET A 8 -3.84 38.96 21.05
C MET A 8 -3.14 37.91 21.91
N ALA A 9 -3.69 37.66 23.10
CA ALA A 9 -3.35 36.50 23.89
C ALA A 9 -3.85 35.26 23.11
N LEU A 10 -2.91 34.52 22.49
CA LEU A 10 -3.16 33.14 22.10
C LEU A 10 -3.30 32.32 23.39
N THR A 11 -4.53 32.26 23.91
CA THR A 11 -4.90 31.28 24.92
C THR A 11 -4.83 29.91 24.27
N ALA A 12 -3.67 29.26 24.38
CA ALA A 12 -3.56 27.82 24.20
C ALA A 12 -4.36 27.16 25.33
N CYS A 13 -5.64 26.91 25.07
CA CYS A 13 -6.49 26.13 25.95
C CYS A 13 -5.91 24.72 26.06
N ASN A 14 -5.36 24.42 27.24
CA ASN A 14 -5.10 23.08 27.72
C ASN A 14 -6.41 22.27 27.77
N GLY A 15 -6.32 21.00 27.36
CA GLY A 15 -7.11 19.91 27.92
C GLY A 15 -8.53 19.74 27.39
N LYS A 16 -8.65 19.26 26.15
CA LYS A 16 -9.70 18.29 25.77
C LYS A 16 -9.07 17.28 24.84
N ASP A 17 -8.98 16.05 25.34
CA ASP A 17 -8.52 14.81 24.70
C ASP A 17 -8.04 14.95 23.26
N LYS A 18 -6.71 14.95 23.06
CA LYS A 18 -6.18 14.44 21.79
C LYS A 18 -6.79 13.05 21.62
N PRO A 19 -7.31 12.66 20.43
CA PRO A 19 -7.71 11.29 20.21
C PRO A 19 -6.56 10.42 20.69
N ASN A 20 -6.83 9.44 21.55
CA ASN A 20 -5.78 8.77 22.32
C ASN A 20 -4.86 7.89 21.44
N GLY A 21 -4.84 8.11 20.11
CA GLY A 21 -3.86 7.68 19.12
C GLY A 21 -3.76 6.18 18.90
N LYS A 22 -4.36 5.40 19.81
CA LYS A 22 -4.23 3.96 19.86
C LYS A 22 -5.13 3.36 18.79
N LEU A 23 -4.49 2.61 17.90
CA LEU A 23 -5.17 1.53 17.19
C LEU A 23 -6.06 0.77 18.17
N GLU A 24 -7.24 0.35 17.72
CA GLU A 24 -7.78 -0.88 18.28
C GLU A 24 -6.71 -1.95 18.04
N GLN A 25 -6.13 -2.47 19.11
CA GLN A 25 -5.05 -3.45 19.03
C GLN A 25 -5.51 -4.62 18.14
N GLY A 26 -4.76 -4.91 17.07
CA GLY A 26 -5.15 -5.92 16.08
C GLY A 26 -6.07 -5.44 14.96
N ALA A 27 -6.30 -4.14 14.78
CA ALA A 27 -7.01 -3.65 13.59
C ALA A 27 -6.22 -3.98 12.33
N MET A 28 -6.89 -4.60 11.35
CA MET A 28 -6.26 -4.98 10.09
C MET A 28 -6.36 -3.84 9.07
N LEU A 29 -5.26 -3.61 8.36
CA LEU A 29 -5.23 -2.79 7.16
C LEU A 29 -5.30 -3.67 5.93
N TYR A 30 -5.81 -3.12 4.82
CA TYR A 30 -6.04 -3.89 3.61
C TYR A 30 -5.32 -3.28 2.43
N ILE A 31 -4.55 -4.12 1.72
CA ILE A 31 -4.15 -3.85 0.34
C ILE A 31 -5.24 -4.44 -0.54
N ASN A 32 -6.03 -3.58 -1.17
CA ASN A 32 -7.07 -4.03 -2.09
C ASN A 32 -6.43 -4.55 -3.37
N VAL A 33 -7.00 -5.58 -4.00
CA VAL A 33 -6.65 -5.92 -5.37
C VAL A 33 -7.86 -5.59 -6.22
N LYS A 34 -7.69 -4.74 -7.23
CA LYS A 34 -8.77 -4.35 -8.13
C LYS A 34 -8.31 -4.45 -9.56
N ASN A 35 -9.22 -4.84 -10.45
CA ASN A 35 -9.01 -4.61 -11.88
C ASN A 35 -8.81 -3.11 -12.08
N GLY A 36 -7.61 -2.71 -12.48
CA GLY A 36 -7.29 -1.30 -12.68
C GLY A 36 -8.21 -0.67 -13.72
N ASN A 37 -8.47 0.63 -13.59
CA ASN A 37 -8.91 1.43 -14.73
C ASN A 37 -7.72 1.59 -15.69
N LEU A 38 -7.46 0.58 -16.50
CA LEU A 38 -6.53 0.62 -17.62
C LEU A 38 -7.09 1.53 -18.73
N LYS A 39 -7.29 2.82 -18.44
CA LYS A 39 -7.75 3.81 -19.43
C LYS A 39 -6.63 4.35 -20.35
N SER A 40 -5.48 3.68 -20.40
CA SER A 40 -4.41 3.98 -21.38
C SER A 40 -3.80 2.75 -22.07
N MET A 41 -4.29 1.54 -21.78
CA MET A 41 -4.11 0.36 -22.64
C MET A 41 -5.47 -0.34 -22.68
N ASP A 42 -6.03 -0.48 -23.87
CA ASP A 42 -7.40 -0.90 -24.13
C ASP A 42 -7.71 -2.30 -23.55
N VAL A 43 -7.99 -2.38 -22.25
CA VAL A 43 -8.42 -3.60 -21.57
C VAL A 43 -9.86 -3.40 -21.13
N ARG A 44 -10.74 -3.36 -22.13
CA ARG A 44 -12.14 -3.70 -21.91
C ARG A 44 -12.22 -5.20 -21.66
N ALA A 45 -12.79 -5.55 -20.51
CA ALA A 45 -13.63 -6.71 -20.24
C ALA A 45 -13.31 -8.03 -20.98
N THR A 46 -13.06 -9.06 -20.18
CA THR A 46 -13.44 -10.46 -20.49
C THR A 46 -12.81 -11.09 -21.73
N ASP A 47 -11.50 -10.96 -21.91
CA ASP A 47 -10.67 -11.96 -22.58
C ASP A 47 -9.29 -11.94 -21.93
N ASN A 48 -8.81 -13.08 -21.45
CA ASN A 48 -7.50 -13.24 -20.80
C ASN A 48 -6.34 -13.15 -21.83
N LYS A 49 -6.32 -12.10 -22.66
CA LYS A 49 -5.40 -11.95 -23.80
C LYS A 49 -3.95 -11.71 -23.38
N ASP A 50 -3.72 -11.20 -22.18
CA ASP A 50 -2.38 -10.90 -21.64
C ASP A 50 -1.94 -11.86 -20.53
N GLY A 51 -2.73 -12.92 -20.25
CA GLY A 51 -2.43 -13.90 -19.22
C GLY A 51 -2.45 -13.36 -17.78
N LEU A 52 -3.14 -12.25 -17.54
CA LEU A 52 -3.24 -11.60 -16.23
C LEU A 52 -4.19 -12.38 -15.31
N LEU A 53 -3.79 -12.51 -14.05
CA LEU A 53 -4.63 -13.08 -13.01
C LEU A 53 -5.76 -12.11 -12.64
N THR A 54 -6.93 -12.67 -12.31
CA THR A 54 -8.01 -11.93 -11.67
C THR A 54 -7.61 -11.47 -10.26
N PRO A 55 -8.27 -10.45 -9.67
CA PRO A 55 -7.99 -10.03 -8.30
C PRO A 55 -8.07 -11.17 -7.29
N ARG A 56 -9.09 -12.03 -7.42
CA ARG A 56 -9.23 -13.26 -6.62
C ARG A 56 -8.02 -14.18 -6.74
N GLU A 57 -7.58 -14.49 -7.97
CA GLU A 57 -6.43 -15.37 -8.21
C GLU A 57 -5.11 -14.75 -7.70
N ILE A 58 -4.95 -13.43 -7.80
CA ILE A 58 -3.79 -12.72 -7.23
C ILE A 58 -3.74 -12.92 -5.73
N VAL A 59 -4.85 -12.67 -5.01
CA VAL A 59 -4.87 -12.83 -3.55
C VAL A 59 -4.65 -14.28 -3.16
N GLU A 60 -5.24 -15.23 -3.89
CA GLU A 60 -5.05 -16.66 -3.67
C GLU A 60 -3.58 -17.07 -3.83
N GLN A 61 -2.91 -16.57 -4.87
CA GLN A 61 -1.53 -16.93 -5.19
C GLN A 61 -0.49 -16.04 -4.50
N ALA A 62 -0.86 -14.91 -3.89
CA ALA A 62 0.11 -13.97 -3.29
C ALA A 62 1.01 -14.68 -2.26
N GLY A 63 2.33 -14.62 -2.49
CA GLY A 63 3.34 -15.25 -1.63
C GLY A 63 4.20 -14.23 -0.88
N MET A 64 4.49 -13.08 -1.49
CA MET A 64 5.23 -11.99 -0.85
C MET A 64 4.97 -10.65 -1.53
N PHE A 65 5.22 -9.58 -0.79
CA PHE A 65 5.53 -8.27 -1.37
C PHE A 65 7.03 -8.17 -1.61
N LEU A 66 7.42 -7.67 -2.79
CA LEU A 66 8.77 -7.31 -3.15
C LEU A 66 8.80 -5.80 -3.45
N PHE A 67 9.80 -5.09 -2.95
CA PHE A 67 9.84 -3.63 -3.00
C PHE A 67 11.27 -3.09 -2.90
N THR A 68 11.42 -1.80 -3.22
CA THR A 68 12.60 -1.00 -2.91
C THR A 68 12.45 -0.41 -1.52
N HIS A 69 13.40 -0.74 -0.64
CA HIS A 69 13.45 -0.26 0.74
C HIS A 69 13.84 1.22 0.79
N PRO A 70 13.47 1.99 1.83
CA PRO A 70 13.77 3.42 1.92
C PRO A 70 15.26 3.78 1.90
N ASP A 71 16.16 2.85 2.24
CA ASP A 71 17.62 3.00 2.10
C ASP A 71 18.14 2.78 0.66
N GLY A 72 17.25 2.52 -0.30
CA GLY A 72 17.56 2.24 -1.70
C GLY A 72 17.82 0.76 -2.01
N LYS A 73 17.78 -0.14 -1.02
CA LYS A 73 17.96 -1.58 -1.25
C LYS A 73 16.78 -2.15 -2.03
N LYS A 74 17.04 -2.46 -3.30
CA LYS A 74 16.08 -3.13 -4.19
C LYS A 74 15.79 -4.56 -3.75
N ASN A 75 14.61 -5.06 -4.12
CA ASN A 75 14.18 -6.44 -3.90
C ASN A 75 14.18 -6.86 -2.41
N SER A 76 13.88 -5.93 -1.52
CA SER A 76 13.51 -6.24 -0.13
C SER A 76 12.11 -6.84 -0.11
N ASN A 77 11.85 -7.80 0.78
CA ASN A 77 10.60 -8.56 0.76
C ASN A 77 9.96 -8.73 2.13
N ILE A 78 8.65 -8.96 2.11
CA ILE A 78 7.84 -9.40 3.25
C ILE A 78 6.92 -10.51 2.76
N SER A 79 6.96 -11.68 3.41
CA SER A 79 6.08 -12.80 3.10
C SER A 79 4.61 -12.47 3.39
N ILE A 80 3.72 -13.03 2.57
CA ILE A 80 2.26 -12.99 2.76
C ILE A 80 1.81 -14.38 3.19
N LEU A 81 1.33 -14.48 4.43
CA LEU A 81 0.89 -15.74 5.01
C LEU A 81 -0.56 -16.07 4.61
N PRO A 82 -0.99 -17.34 4.65
CA PRO A 82 -2.36 -17.73 4.29
C PRO A 82 -3.44 -16.95 5.04
N GLU A 83 -3.25 -16.70 6.33
CA GLU A 83 -4.18 -15.95 7.19
C GLU A 83 -4.28 -14.47 6.81
N GLN A 84 -3.36 -13.94 6.00
CA GLN A 84 -3.40 -12.58 5.48
C GLN A 84 -4.22 -12.49 4.19
N LYS A 85 -4.68 -13.59 3.61
CA LYS A 85 -5.47 -13.59 2.36
C LYS A 85 -6.95 -13.44 2.69
N ASP A 86 -7.52 -12.28 2.39
CA ASP A 86 -8.96 -12.03 2.43
C ASP A 86 -9.54 -12.28 1.04
N LEU A 87 -9.77 -13.56 0.76
CA LEU A 87 -10.26 -14.04 -0.51
C LEU A 87 -11.67 -13.54 -0.83
N GLU A 88 -12.53 -13.39 0.18
CA GLU A 88 -13.94 -12.96 0.02
C GLU A 88 -14.03 -11.54 -0.54
N ASN A 89 -13.13 -10.67 -0.10
CA ASN A 89 -13.15 -9.25 -0.49
C ASN A 89 -12.03 -8.89 -1.48
N GLU A 90 -11.21 -9.86 -1.89
CA GLU A 90 -10.07 -9.67 -2.80
C GLU A 90 -9.02 -8.70 -2.24
N ARG A 91 -8.61 -8.94 -0.98
CA ARG A 91 -7.65 -8.08 -0.26
C ARG A 91 -6.54 -8.89 0.41
N ILE A 92 -5.39 -8.26 0.61
CA ILE A 92 -4.33 -8.76 1.47
C ILE A 92 -4.35 -7.97 2.78
N LYS A 93 -4.46 -8.67 3.90
CA LYS A 93 -4.52 -8.12 5.25
C LYS A 93 -3.12 -7.87 5.79
N MET A 94 -2.92 -6.70 6.35
CA MET A 94 -1.73 -6.26 7.03
C MET A 94 -2.06 -5.90 8.48
N TRP A 95 -1.09 -6.06 9.36
CA TRP A 95 -1.24 -5.64 10.76
C TRP A 95 -1.22 -4.12 10.82
N GLY A 96 -2.20 -3.49 11.46
CA GLY A 96 -2.25 -2.03 11.55
C GLY A 96 -1.08 -1.41 12.32
N GLU A 97 -0.40 -2.21 13.14
CA GLU A 97 0.87 -1.86 13.79
C GLU A 97 2.03 -1.63 12.80
N GLN A 98 1.89 -2.06 11.54
CA GLN A 98 2.81 -1.71 10.45
C GLN A 98 2.66 -0.25 10.00
N VAL A 99 1.73 0.49 10.58
CA VAL A 99 1.31 1.83 10.13
C VAL A 99 1.20 2.82 11.28
N ILE A 100 0.58 2.45 12.39
CA ILE A 100 0.61 3.24 13.63
C ILE A 100 1.03 2.28 14.74
N HIS A 101 2.11 2.60 15.43
CA HIS A 101 2.60 1.79 16.54
C HIS A 101 1.60 1.79 17.72
N ALA A 102 1.74 0.83 18.63
CA ALA A 102 0.86 0.69 19.80
C ALA A 102 0.88 1.93 20.73
N ASP A 103 1.93 2.75 20.65
CA ASP A 103 2.05 4.02 21.38
C ASP A 103 1.42 5.22 20.65
N GLY A 104 0.84 5.02 19.46
CA GLY A 104 0.21 6.05 18.63
C GLY A 104 1.18 6.79 17.69
N THR A 105 2.45 6.38 17.63
CA THR A 105 3.42 6.97 16.68
C THR A 105 3.22 6.43 15.26
N LEU A 106 3.34 7.29 14.24
CA LEU A 106 3.25 6.87 12.84
C LEU A 106 4.45 5.98 12.50
N ASN A 107 4.18 4.77 12.00
CA ASN A 107 5.16 3.92 11.39
C ASN A 107 5.32 4.30 9.91
N GLU A 108 6.39 5.03 9.59
CA GLU A 108 6.63 5.51 8.23
C GLU A 108 7.15 4.42 7.26
N TYR A 109 7.46 3.23 7.77
CA TYR A 109 8.15 2.21 6.99
C TYR A 109 7.36 1.81 5.73
N PHE A 110 6.07 1.47 5.88
CA PHE A 110 5.29 1.00 4.73
C PHE A 110 4.97 2.12 3.73
N ILE A 111 4.65 3.33 4.21
CA ILE A 111 4.23 4.44 3.35
C ILE A 111 5.36 4.99 2.47
N THR A 112 6.62 4.70 2.83
CA THR A 112 7.81 5.14 2.11
C THR A 112 8.36 4.09 1.14
N LEU A 113 7.76 2.89 1.08
CA LEU A 113 8.18 1.87 0.12
C LEU A 113 7.94 2.34 -1.32
N ARG A 114 8.79 1.87 -2.22
CA ARG A 114 8.66 2.07 -3.67
C ARG A 114 8.76 0.76 -4.41
N ASP A 115 8.30 0.75 -5.64
CA ASP A 115 8.35 -0.39 -6.56
C ASP A 115 7.68 -1.64 -5.99
N VAL A 116 6.57 -1.41 -5.26
CA VAL A 116 5.85 -2.46 -4.54
C VAL A 116 5.14 -3.37 -5.53
N ARG A 117 5.54 -4.65 -5.55
CA ARG A 117 4.92 -5.70 -6.36
C ARG A 117 4.61 -6.95 -5.54
N ILE A 118 3.59 -7.68 -5.96
CA ILE A 118 3.14 -8.95 -5.40
C ILE A 118 3.75 -10.05 -6.25
N LEU A 119 4.46 -10.96 -5.61
CA LEU A 119 4.92 -12.18 -6.24
C LEU A 119 4.05 -13.36 -5.81
N ALA A 120 3.66 -14.18 -6.77
CA ALA A 120 3.19 -15.53 -6.50
C ALA A 120 4.38 -16.48 -6.25
N PRO A 121 4.18 -17.70 -5.70
CA PRO A 121 5.22 -18.72 -5.62
C PRO A 121 5.95 -18.88 -6.95
N ASN A 122 7.24 -19.18 -6.89
CA ASN A 122 8.03 -19.41 -8.08
C ASN A 122 7.37 -20.47 -8.96
N LYS A 123 7.24 -20.16 -10.25
CA LYS A 123 6.76 -21.14 -11.22
C LYS A 123 7.78 -22.26 -11.29
N LEU A 124 7.28 -23.48 -11.43
CA LEU A 124 8.11 -24.65 -11.67
C LEU A 124 7.99 -25.06 -13.14
N ASP A 125 9.08 -25.51 -13.74
CA ASP A 125 9.00 -26.21 -15.01
C ASP A 125 8.32 -27.59 -14.84
N LYS A 126 8.10 -28.28 -15.95
CA LYS A 126 7.49 -29.63 -15.97
C LYS A 126 8.27 -30.68 -15.14
N ASP A 127 9.54 -30.41 -14.86
CA ASP A 127 10.46 -31.28 -14.14
C ASP A 127 10.60 -30.86 -12.66
N GLY A 128 9.85 -29.84 -12.22
CA GLY A 128 9.82 -29.34 -10.85
C GLY A 128 10.91 -28.32 -10.51
N ASN A 129 11.70 -27.86 -11.47
CA ASN A 129 12.74 -26.87 -11.24
C ASN A 129 12.15 -25.46 -11.22
N MET A 130 12.70 -24.59 -10.36
CA MET A 130 12.29 -23.18 -10.31
C MET A 130 12.63 -22.49 -11.62
N LEU A 131 11.63 -21.82 -12.22
CA LEU A 131 11.87 -20.90 -13.33
C LEU A 131 12.62 -19.66 -12.81
N PRO A 132 13.52 -19.09 -13.63
CA PRO A 132 14.38 -17.98 -13.21
C PRO A 132 13.66 -16.62 -13.14
N GLU A 133 12.40 -16.54 -13.57
CA GLU A 133 11.62 -15.32 -13.69
C GLU A 133 10.83 -14.99 -12.42
N ASP A 134 10.83 -13.71 -12.02
CA ASP A 134 9.96 -13.20 -10.96
C ASP A 134 8.49 -13.49 -11.35
N ASN A 135 7.74 -14.18 -10.49
CA ASN A 135 6.33 -14.46 -10.73
C ASN A 135 5.46 -13.26 -10.30
N VAL A 136 5.68 -12.10 -10.93
CA VAL A 136 4.93 -10.87 -10.67
C VAL A 136 3.48 -11.07 -11.09
N VAL A 137 2.56 -10.81 -10.17
CA VAL A 137 1.11 -10.97 -10.39
C VAL A 137 0.32 -9.71 -10.10
N GLY A 138 0.90 -8.75 -9.39
CA GLY A 138 0.28 -7.46 -9.11
C GLY A 138 1.29 -6.42 -8.65
N TYR A 139 0.90 -5.15 -8.65
CA TYR A 139 1.74 -4.06 -8.15
C TYR A 139 0.92 -2.89 -7.62
N ILE A 140 1.51 -2.10 -6.74
CA ILE A 140 0.95 -0.81 -6.31
C ILE A 140 1.72 0.30 -7.04
N PRO A 141 1.05 1.18 -7.79
CA PRO A 141 1.72 2.29 -8.47
C PRO A 141 2.46 3.21 -7.49
N ASN A 142 3.66 3.66 -7.85
CA ASN A 142 4.47 4.59 -7.06
C ASN A 142 3.73 5.92 -6.85
N GLU A 143 2.98 6.39 -7.84
CA GLU A 143 2.12 7.58 -7.68
C GLU A 143 1.06 7.42 -6.58
N VAL A 144 0.54 6.21 -6.37
CA VAL A 144 -0.40 5.89 -5.30
C VAL A 144 0.32 5.90 -3.97
N MET A 145 1.50 5.26 -3.88
CA MET A 145 2.34 5.26 -2.68
C MET A 145 2.69 6.69 -2.25
N GLU A 146 3.18 7.51 -3.19
CA GLU A 146 3.60 8.90 -2.94
C GLU A 146 2.45 9.83 -2.52
N ARG A 147 1.29 9.70 -3.17
CA ARG A 147 0.10 10.47 -2.81
C ARG A 147 -0.38 10.08 -1.42
N ALA A 148 -0.50 8.77 -1.15
CA ALA A 148 -0.93 8.26 0.14
C ALA A 148 0.02 8.70 1.26
N GLU A 149 1.35 8.61 1.06
CA GLU A 149 2.37 9.07 2.01
C GLU A 149 2.16 10.54 2.41
N LYS A 150 1.97 11.42 1.43
CA LYS A 150 1.77 12.86 1.66
C LYS A 150 0.47 13.12 2.44
N GLU A 151 -0.62 12.46 2.07
CA GLU A 151 -1.92 12.64 2.72
C GLU A 151 -1.92 12.07 4.14
N ILE A 152 -1.33 10.89 4.35
CA ILE A 152 -1.19 10.25 5.66
C ILE A 152 -0.38 11.13 6.61
N ARG A 153 0.80 11.63 6.19
CA ARG A 153 1.61 12.53 7.02
C ARG A 153 0.86 13.81 7.39
N LYS A 154 0.12 14.38 6.44
CA LYS A 154 -0.69 15.59 6.67
C LYS A 154 -1.79 15.34 7.71
N GLU A 155 -2.57 14.28 7.56
CA GLU A 155 -3.68 13.98 8.48
C GLU A 155 -3.17 13.55 9.86
N TYR A 156 -2.04 12.82 9.91
CA TYR A 156 -1.36 12.48 11.16
C TYR A 156 -0.89 13.73 11.91
N ALA A 157 -0.22 14.66 11.23
CA ALA A 157 0.24 15.93 11.83
C ALA A 157 -0.93 16.80 12.32
N ALA A 158 -2.11 16.67 11.71
CA ALA A 158 -3.35 17.33 12.15
C ALA A 158 -4.07 16.59 13.30
N GLY A 159 -3.60 15.42 13.72
CA GLY A 159 -4.23 14.58 14.75
C GLY A 159 -5.49 13.84 14.28
N ASN A 160 -5.70 13.72 12.97
CA ASN A 160 -6.88 13.09 12.39
C ASN A 160 -6.68 11.57 12.16
N TYR A 161 -6.50 10.81 13.24
CA TYR A 161 -6.18 9.38 13.16
C TYR A 161 -7.20 8.55 12.36
N ASP A 162 -8.50 8.80 12.53
CA ASP A 162 -9.56 8.11 11.77
C ASP A 162 -9.39 8.28 10.25
N LYS A 163 -8.94 9.46 9.82
CA LYS A 163 -8.67 9.72 8.40
C LYS A 163 -7.40 9.02 7.94
N VAL A 164 -6.36 8.96 8.77
CA VAL A 164 -5.15 8.17 8.48
C VAL A 164 -5.56 6.72 8.21
N TYR A 165 -6.36 6.11 9.08
CA TYR A 165 -6.83 4.73 8.87
C TYR A 165 -7.62 4.57 7.58
N LYS A 166 -8.58 5.47 7.32
CA LYS A 166 -9.36 5.44 6.08
C LYS A 166 -8.48 5.54 4.83
N LEU A 167 -7.45 6.39 4.85
CA LEU A 167 -6.49 6.52 3.76
C LEU A 167 -5.74 5.22 3.51
N PHE A 168 -5.33 4.49 4.55
CA PHE A 168 -4.71 3.18 4.36
C PHE A 168 -5.66 2.16 3.73
N GLN A 169 -6.92 2.12 4.18
CA GLN A 169 -7.91 1.19 3.65
C GLN A 169 -8.29 1.49 2.20
N ASP A 170 -8.30 2.76 1.81
CA ASP A 170 -8.82 3.20 0.51
C ASP A 170 -7.72 3.38 -0.54
N ALA A 171 -6.54 3.87 -0.15
CA ALA A 171 -5.52 4.32 -1.11
C ALA A 171 -4.69 3.15 -1.68
N TYR A 172 -4.28 2.20 -0.85
CA TYR A 172 -3.40 1.12 -1.29
C TYR A 172 -4.19 0.05 -2.04
N THR A 173 -4.15 0.17 -3.37
CA THR A 173 -4.79 -0.78 -4.29
C THR A 173 -3.73 -1.32 -5.25
N ALA A 174 -3.52 -2.63 -5.20
CA ALA A 174 -2.74 -3.36 -6.18
C ALA A 174 -3.55 -3.55 -7.46
N THR A 175 -2.86 -3.44 -8.60
CA THR A 175 -3.39 -3.68 -9.94
C THR A 175 -2.76 -4.95 -10.50
N PRO A 176 -3.53 -5.86 -11.12
CA PRO A 176 -3.00 -7.00 -11.87
C PRO A 176 -1.92 -6.59 -12.87
N ILE A 177 -0.83 -7.36 -12.91
CA ILE A 177 0.27 -7.17 -13.87
C ILE A 177 1.05 -8.49 -14.03
N ASN A 178 1.79 -8.66 -15.11
CA ASN A 178 2.79 -9.72 -15.28
C ASN A 178 4.22 -9.14 -15.29
N LEU A 179 5.23 -10.00 -15.38
CA LEU A 179 6.64 -9.57 -15.36
C LEU A 179 6.99 -8.63 -16.53
N GLU A 180 6.57 -8.95 -17.75
CA GLU A 180 6.87 -8.14 -18.94
C GLU A 180 6.33 -6.71 -18.81
N MET A 181 5.07 -6.59 -18.39
CA MET A 181 4.42 -5.30 -18.16
C MET A 181 5.08 -4.55 -17.00
N TRP A 182 5.49 -5.23 -15.94
CA TRP A 182 6.22 -4.63 -14.83
C TRP A 182 7.54 -4.01 -15.30
N GLU A 183 8.34 -4.78 -16.05
CA GLU A 183 9.60 -4.29 -16.62
C GLU A 183 9.40 -3.11 -17.58
N ALA A 184 8.29 -3.09 -18.33
CA ALA A 184 7.93 -1.97 -19.18
C ALA A 184 7.68 -0.69 -18.35
N LEU A 185 6.94 -0.78 -17.24
CA LEU A 185 6.75 0.35 -16.33
C LEU A 185 8.06 0.88 -15.75
N GLN A 186 9.00 0.00 -15.42
CA GLN A 186 10.32 0.41 -14.93
C GLN A 186 11.14 1.14 -16.01
N LYS A 187 11.11 0.64 -17.26
CA LYS A 187 11.78 1.29 -18.40
C LYS A 187 11.20 2.67 -18.70
N GLU A 188 9.91 2.87 -18.46
CA GLU A 188 9.22 4.15 -18.60
C GLU A 188 9.44 5.10 -17.40
N GLY A 189 10.12 4.65 -16.34
CA GLY A 189 10.30 5.41 -15.10
C GLY A 189 9.01 5.67 -14.34
N LYS A 190 7.97 4.86 -14.60
CA LYS A 190 6.71 4.89 -13.85
C LYS A 190 6.79 4.06 -12.58
N GLN A 191 7.62 3.03 -12.58
CA GLN A 191 8.01 2.14 -11.47
C GLN A 191 9.54 1.94 -11.46
#